data_AF-A0A845LXW3-F1
#
_entry.id   AF-A0A845LXW3-F1
#
_cell.length_a   1.000
_cell.length_b   1.000
_cell.length_c   1.000
_cell.angle_alpha   90.00
_cell.angle_beta   90.00
_cell.angle_gamma   90.00
#
_symmetry.space_group_name_H-M   'P 1'
#
loop_
_entity.id
_entity.type
_entity.pdbx_description
1 polymer ?
#
loop_
_entity_poly.entity_id
_entity_poly.type
_entity_poly.pdbx_seq_one_letter_code
_entity_poly.pdbx_strand_id
1 'polypeptide(L)' 'MYSNIKAELARMNIDHKQVAIMLEISSVSFTNKLYGRTPWRKSEIDFLIKFIGKDYSYLFFEDKLTDGTFLEE' A
#
# COMPACT_ATOMS: atom_id res chain seq x y z
N MET A 1 8.69 -0.27 5.37
CA MET A 1 8.78 -0.49 3.90
C MET A 1 7.43 -0.98 3.38
N TYR A 2 6.81 -0.24 2.43
CA TYR A 2 5.45 -0.39 1.84
C TYR A 2 4.22 -0.29 2.77
N SER A 3 4.36 0.35 3.95
CA SER A 3 3.26 0.61 4.89
C SER A 3 2.04 1.30 4.24
N ASN A 4 2.30 2.17 3.28
CA ASN A 4 1.29 3.13 2.80
C ASN A 4 0.33 2.52 1.78
N ILE A 5 0.74 1.53 0.99
CA ILE A 5 -0.18 0.86 0.05
C ILE A 5 -1.30 0.19 0.84
N LYS A 6 -0.95 -0.53 1.91
CA LYS A 6 -1.94 -1.17 2.79
C LYS A 6 -2.88 -0.14 3.41
N ALA A 7 -2.34 0.98 3.89
CA ALA A 7 -3.12 2.05 4.50
C ALA A 7 -4.09 2.71 3.51
N GLU A 8 -3.66 2.98 2.27
CA GLU A 8 -4.54 3.56 1.25
C GLU A 8 -5.63 2.60 0.80
N LEU A 9 -5.30 1.32 0.57
CA LEU A 9 -6.32 0.33 0.23
C LEU A 9 -7.39 0.24 1.33
N ALA A 10 -6.98 0.33 2.60
CA ALA A 10 -7.92 0.40 3.72
C ALA A 10 -8.74 1.71 3.74
N ARG A 11 -8.13 2.87 3.51
CA ARG A 11 -8.83 4.17 3.43
C ARG A 11 -9.87 4.22 2.30
N MET A 12 -9.55 3.60 1.17
CA MET A 12 -10.43 3.51 0.00
C MET A 12 -11.48 2.40 0.14
N ASN A 13 -11.47 1.64 1.25
CA ASN A 13 -12.34 0.49 1.50
C ASN A 13 -12.28 -0.57 0.39
N ILE A 14 -11.09 -0.84 -0.13
CA ILE A 14 -10.86 -1.77 -1.24
C ILE A 14 -10.58 -3.17 -0.71
N ASP A 15 -11.29 -4.16 -1.27
CA ASP A 15 -11.06 -5.56 -0.94
C ASP A 15 -9.71 -6.06 -1.52
N HIS A 16 -8.83 -6.47 -0.63
CA HIS A 16 -7.54 -7.08 -0.97
C HIS A 16 -7.66 -8.28 -1.92
N LYS A 17 -8.76 -9.05 -1.84
CA LYS A 17 -9.00 -10.17 -2.77
C LYS A 17 -9.21 -9.69 -4.20
N GLN A 18 -9.94 -8.59 -4.38
CA GLN A 18 -10.18 -8.01 -5.70
C GLN A 18 -8.88 -7.49 -6.32
N VAL A 19 -8.06 -6.80 -5.52
CA VAL A 19 -6.75 -6.31 -5.98
C VAL A 19 -5.83 -7.47 -6.35
N ALA A 20 -5.83 -8.57 -5.57
CA ALA A 20 -5.07 -9.77 -5.91
C ALA A 20 -5.49 -10.38 -7.26
N ILE A 21 -6.81 -10.42 -7.53
CA ILE A 21 -7.34 -10.88 -8.82
C ILE A 21 -6.88 -9.97 -9.96
N MET A 22 -6.94 -8.64 -9.79
CA MET A 22 -6.49 -7.68 -10.82
C MET A 22 -5.00 -7.78 -11.11
N LEU A 23 -4.21 -8.16 -10.11
CA LEU A 23 -2.76 -8.40 -10.24
C LEU A 23 -2.43 -9.81 -10.74
N GLU A 24 -3.44 -10.66 -10.98
CA GLU A 24 -3.27 -12.06 -11.38
C GLU A 24 -2.37 -12.88 -10.41
N ILE A 25 -2.48 -12.59 -9.11
CA ILE A 25 -1.76 -13.32 -8.06
C ILE A 25 -2.71 -13.89 -7.02
N SER A 26 -2.26 -14.90 -6.28
CA SER A 26 -3.06 -15.45 -5.19
C SER A 26 -3.21 -14.46 -4.04
N SER A 27 -4.34 -14.52 -3.32
CA SER A 27 -4.58 -13.69 -2.13
C SER A 27 -3.50 -13.88 -1.05
N VAL A 28 -2.94 -15.09 -0.96
CA VAL A 28 -1.82 -15.41 -0.07
C VAL A 28 -0.54 -14.68 -0.51
N SER A 29 -0.23 -14.68 -1.81
CA SER A 29 0.91 -13.95 -2.37
C SER A 29 0.77 -12.45 -2.11
N PHE A 30 -0.40 -11.87 -2.42
CA PHE A 30 -0.69 -10.47 -2.16
C PHE A 30 -0.53 -10.11 -0.69
N THR A 31 -1.06 -10.94 0.21
CA THR A 31 -0.91 -10.76 1.66
C THR A 31 0.55 -10.80 2.08
N ASN A 32 1.32 -11.79 1.64
CA ASN A 32 2.74 -11.88 1.97
C ASN A 32 3.51 -10.64 1.49
N LYS A 33 3.17 -10.09 0.33
CA LYS A 33 3.77 -8.85 -0.18
C LYS A 33 3.39 -7.61 0.63
N LEU A 34 2.11 -7.49 1.03
CA LEU A 34 1.66 -6.41 1.90
C LEU A 34 2.36 -6.40 3.27
N TYR A 35 2.66 -7.57 3.81
CA TYR A 35 3.37 -7.71 5.09
C TYR A 35 4.91 -7.76 4.94
N GLY A 36 5.44 -7.48 3.74
CA GLY A 36 6.88 -7.44 3.50
C GLY A 36 7.60 -8.79 3.58
N ARG A 37 6.86 -9.92 3.59
CA ARG A 37 7.41 -11.27 3.60
C ARG A 37 7.95 -11.69 2.23
N THR A 38 7.39 -11.09 1.17
CA THR A 38 7.84 -11.28 -0.20
C THR A 38 7.95 -9.93 -0.91
N PRO A 39 8.95 -9.75 -1.79
CA PRO A 39 9.12 -8.48 -2.50
C PRO A 39 8.04 -8.30 -3.57
N TRP A 40 7.71 -7.03 -3.86
CA TRP A 40 6.88 -6.65 -4.99
C TRP A 40 7.69 -6.62 -6.29
N ARG A 41 7.06 -7.04 -7.40
CA ARG A 41 7.58 -6.81 -8.74
C ARG A 41 7.27 -5.37 -9.15
N LYS A 42 8.14 -4.79 -9.99
CA LYS A 42 7.94 -3.43 -10.51
C LYS A 42 6.56 -3.24 -11.16
N SER A 43 6.10 -4.20 -11.96
CA SER A 43 4.78 -4.15 -12.61
C SER A 43 3.61 -4.13 -11.63
N GLU A 44 3.72 -4.85 -10.50
CA GLU A 44 2.70 -4.87 -9.45
C GLU A 44 2.64 -3.51 -8.74
N ILE A 45 3.81 -2.91 -8.46
CA ILE A 45 3.91 -1.57 -7.91
C ILE A 45 3.36 -0.52 -8.87
N ASP A 46 3.73 -0.59 -10.16
CA ASP A 46 3.24 0.29 -11.23
C ASP A 46 1.70 0.26 -11.29
N PHE A 47 1.10 -0.92 -11.17
CA PHE A 47 -0.35 -1.09 -11.12
C PHE A 47 -0.94 -0.44 -9.86
N LEU A 48 -0.43 -0.79 -8.67
CA LEU A 48 -0.97 -0.35 -7.40
C LEU A 48 -0.97 1.17 -7.27
N ILE A 49 0.13 1.83 -7.66
CA ILE A 49 0.28 3.28 -7.63
C ILE A 49 -0.75 3.97 -8.52
N LYS A 50 -0.95 3.47 -9.74
CA LYS A 50 -1.97 3.99 -10.67
C LYS A 50 -3.37 3.76 -10.12
N PHE A 51 -3.60 2.59 -9.54
CA PHE A 51 -4.88 2.20 -8.98
C PHE A 51 -5.31 3.06 -7.78
N ILE A 52 -4.37 3.40 -6.89
CA ILE A 52 -4.62 4.32 -5.77
C ILE A 52 -4.54 5.81 -6.17
N GLY A 53 -4.22 6.11 -7.44
CA GLY A 53 -4.09 7.48 -7.94
C GLY A 53 -2.96 8.28 -7.30
N LYS A 54 -1.86 7.61 -6.91
CA LYS A 54 -0.67 8.24 -6.34
C LYS A 54 0.50 8.15 -7.31
N ASP A 55 1.64 8.68 -6.92
CA ASP A 55 2.91 8.46 -7.60
C ASP A 55 3.90 7.69 -6.72
N TYR A 56 5.07 7.36 -7.27
CA TYR A 56 6.11 6.57 -6.62
C TYR A 56 6.66 7.17 -5.32
N SER A 57 6.63 8.49 -5.15
CA SER A 57 7.06 9.15 -3.90
C SER A 57 6.21 8.70 -2.71
N TYR A 58 4.96 8.31 -2.96
CA TYR A 58 4.03 7.83 -1.95
C TYR A 58 4.50 6.52 -1.28
N LEU A 59 5.35 5.73 -1.95
CA LEU A 59 5.92 4.51 -1.36
C LEU A 59 7.00 4.77 -0.31
N PHE A 60 7.65 5.94 -0.41
CA PHE A 60 8.78 6.36 0.42
C PHE A 60 8.37 7.38 1.48
N PHE A 61 7.13 7.87 1.44
CA PHE A 61 6.61 8.77 2.45
C PHE A 61 6.41 8.01 3.76
N GLU A 62 7.39 8.01 4.65
CA GLU A 62 7.12 7.58 6.02
C GLU A 62 6.03 8.48 6.61
N ASP A 63 5.08 7.84 7.28
CA ASP A 63 3.89 8.46 7.85
C ASP A 63 4.32 9.47 8.93
N LYS A 64 4.60 10.72 8.53
CA LYS A 64 4.81 11.85 9.46
C LYS A 64 3.54 12.23 10.23
N LEU A 65 2.51 11.37 10.23
CA LEU A 65 1.26 11.54 10.97
C LEU A 65 1.28 10.86 12.35
N THR A 66 2.46 10.47 12.85
CA THR A 66 2.67 10.18 14.27
C THR A 66 3.57 11.22 14.92
N ASP A 67 3.13 12.48 14.90
CA ASP A 67 3.33 13.37 16.03
C ASP A 67 2.00 14.08 16.31
N GLY A 68 1.09 13.32 16.92
CA GLY A 68 -0.04 13.87 17.66
C GLY A 68 0.39 14.56 18.95
N THR A 69 1.58 15.17 18.98
CA THR A 69 1.87 16.26 19.91
C THR A 69 1.25 17.51 19.29
N PHE A 70 -0.02 17.73 19.65
CA PHE A 70 -0.57 19.07 19.64
C PHE A 70 0.45 20.00 20.29
N LEU A 71 0.87 21.05 19.58
CA LEU A 71 1.39 22.24 20.22
C LEU A 71 0.26 22.73 21.13
N GLU A 72 0.31 22.37 22.41
CA GLU A 72 -0.37 23.14 23.45
C GLU A 72 0.32 24.51 23.46
N GLU A 73 -0.40 25.51 22.99
CA GLU A 73 -0.21 26.92 23.36
C GLU A 73 -0.41 27.12 24.87
#